data_AF-A0A3M1G2H1-F1
#
_entry.id   AF-A0A3M1G2H1-F1
#
_cell.length_a   1.000
_cell.length_b   1.000
_cell.length_c   1.000
_cell.angle_alpha   90.00
_cell.angle_beta   90.00
_cell.angle_gamma   90.00
#
_symmetry.space_group_name_H-M   'P 1'
#
loop_
_entity.id
_entity.type
_entity.pdbx_description
1 polymer ?
#
loop_
_entity_poly.entity_id
_entity_poly.type
_entity_poly.pdbx_seq_one_letter_code
_entity_poly.pdbx_strand_id
1 'polypeptide(L)'
;LAAREAGVGRWIWLLGGAAGLAHAVQAAAYEARRRAYGQRLGHGDACPATEDTAWMDSRRILAAYSWLQGLTMAHAGDLDRLLAQAQARASDDSSKQRILHAYGVMASRQLGQWSVLSANTHTFAIFGFHLAGWPIGYFWFVVVVQSTLHAVLHWRDARQARAFLQRAAAM
;
A
#
# COMPACT_ATOMS: atom_id res chain seq x y z
N LEU A 1 -39.78 -20.17 -13.77
CA LEU A 1 -38.31 -19.98 -13.60
C LEU A 1 -37.91 -18.53 -13.30
N ALA A 2 -38.75 -17.52 -13.54
CA ALA A 2 -38.43 -16.10 -13.27
C ALA A 2 -38.64 -15.59 -11.82
N ALA A 3 -39.10 -16.44 -10.88
CA ALA A 3 -39.45 -16.03 -9.51
C ALA A 3 -38.41 -16.43 -8.43
N ARG A 4 -37.28 -17.05 -8.81
CA ARG A 4 -36.17 -17.36 -7.88
C ARG A 4 -35.05 -16.30 -7.87
N GLU A 5 -35.13 -15.28 -8.72
CA GLU A 5 -34.09 -14.26 -8.86
C GLU A 5 -34.22 -13.07 -7.88
N ALA A 6 -35.28 -13.04 -7.05
CA ALA A 6 -35.50 -11.98 -6.06
C ALA A 6 -34.62 -12.08 -4.79
N GLY A 7 -33.62 -12.96 -4.75
CA GLY A 7 -33.01 -13.42 -3.48
C GLY A 7 -31.53 -13.12 -3.26
N VAL A 8 -30.77 -12.61 -4.24
CA VAL A 8 -29.43 -12.08 -3.96
C VAL A 8 -29.64 -10.68 -3.39
N GLY A 9 -29.83 -10.62 -2.07
CA GLY A 9 -30.21 -9.39 -1.38
C GLY A 9 -29.27 -8.24 -1.74
N ARG A 10 -29.81 -7.04 -1.96
CA ARG A 10 -29.06 -5.82 -2.36
C ARG A 10 -27.80 -5.57 -1.51
N TRP A 11 -27.77 -6.09 -0.28
CA TRP A 11 -26.62 -6.09 0.60
C TRP A 11 -25.36 -6.74 0.00
N ILE A 12 -25.48 -7.73 -0.91
CA ILE A 12 -24.34 -8.38 -1.57
C ILE A 12 -23.63 -7.39 -2.49
N TRP A 13 -24.38 -6.55 -3.21
CA TRP A 13 -23.81 -5.49 -4.03
C TRP A 13 -23.13 -4.42 -3.17
N LEU A 14 -23.72 -4.07 -2.02
CA LEU A 14 -23.10 -3.17 -1.05
C LEU A 14 -21.80 -3.76 -0.49
N LEU A 15 -21.80 -5.05 -0.11
CA LEU A 15 -20.64 -5.74 0.41
C LEU A 15 -19.53 -5.87 -0.65
N GLY A 16 -19.90 -6.25 -1.89
CA GLY A 16 -18.96 -6.32 -3.01
C GLY A 16 -18.36 -4.95 -3.34
N GLY A 17 -19.17 -3.89 -3.37
CA GLY A 17 -18.71 -2.53 -3.56
C GLY A 17 -17.77 -2.06 -2.44
N ALA A 18 -18.10 -2.34 -1.18
CA ALA A 18 -17.26 -2.02 -0.03
C ALA A 18 -15.93 -2.79 -0.06
N ALA A 19 -15.96 -4.07 -0.41
CA ALA A 19 -14.75 -4.89 -0.56
C ALA A 19 -13.86 -4.39 -1.70
N GLY A 20 -14.45 -4.03 -2.85
CA GLY A 20 -13.73 -3.45 -3.97
C GLY A 20 -13.06 -2.12 -3.61
N LEU A 21 -13.77 -1.24 -2.90
CA LEU A 21 -13.22 0.02 -2.42
C LEU A 21 -12.09 -0.20 -1.41
N ALA A 22 -12.29 -1.06 -0.41
CA ALA A 22 -11.26 -1.39 0.58
C ALA A 22 -10.00 -1.94 -0.10
N HIS A 23 -10.16 -2.86 -1.05
CA HIS A 23 -9.06 -3.42 -1.83
C HIS A 23 -8.33 -2.34 -2.65
N ALA A 24 -9.06 -1.44 -3.31
CA ALA A 24 -8.45 -0.34 -4.06
C ALA A 24 -7.59 0.57 -3.16
N VAL A 25 -8.07 0.87 -1.94
CA VAL A 25 -7.33 1.64 -0.93
C VAL A 25 -6.06 0.89 -0.48
N GLN A 26 -6.17 -0.40 -0.19
CA GLN A 26 -5.04 -1.24 0.23
C GLN A 26 -3.98 -1.36 -0.88
N ALA A 27 -4.42 -1.60 -2.11
CA ALA A 27 -3.54 -1.70 -3.28
C ALA A 27 -2.84 -0.37 -3.56
N ALA A 28 -3.56 0.76 -3.47
CA ALA A 28 -2.99 2.09 -3.59
C ALA A 28 -1.90 2.33 -2.54
N ALA A 29 -2.17 2.03 -1.27
CA ALA A 29 -1.22 2.21 -0.17
C ALA A 29 0.05 1.34 -0.36
N TYR A 30 -0.13 0.06 -0.69
CA TYR A 30 0.97 -0.87 -0.93
C TYR A 30 1.87 -0.39 -2.07
N GLU A 31 1.27 0.00 -3.20
CA GLU A 31 2.00 0.43 -4.38
C GLU A 31 2.75 1.76 -4.15
N ALA A 32 2.13 2.72 -3.47
CA ALA A 32 2.79 3.98 -3.12
C ALA A 32 4.04 3.74 -2.26
N ARG A 33 4.00 2.78 -1.33
CA ARG A 33 5.15 2.40 -0.50
C ARG A 33 6.25 1.69 -1.28
N ARG A 34 5.85 0.75 -2.15
CA ARG A 34 6.79 0.05 -3.03
C ARG A 34 7.56 1.05 -3.90
N ARG A 35 6.87 2.04 -4.47
CA ARG A 35 7.48 3.12 -5.26
C ARG A 35 8.41 4.00 -4.42
N ALA A 36 7.93 4.48 -3.28
CA ALA A 36 8.75 5.31 -2.38
C ALA A 36 10.03 4.58 -1.95
N TYR A 37 9.94 3.28 -1.67
CA TYR A 37 11.11 2.45 -1.39
C TYR A 37 12.08 2.36 -2.56
N GLY A 38 11.59 2.04 -3.76
CA GLY A 38 12.42 1.95 -4.97
C GLY A 38 13.12 3.27 -5.25
N GLN A 39 12.39 4.38 -5.26
CA GLN A 39 12.92 5.72 -5.50
C GLN A 39 14.02 6.09 -4.49
N ARG A 40 13.80 5.83 -3.20
CA ARG A 40 14.76 6.17 -2.13
C ARG A 40 16.05 5.34 -2.15
N LEU A 41 16.03 4.15 -2.75
CA LEU A 41 17.23 3.31 -2.92
C LEU A 41 17.88 3.48 -4.30
N GLY A 42 17.37 4.37 -5.15
CA GLY A 42 17.87 4.53 -6.51
C GLY A 42 17.55 3.36 -7.45
N HIS A 43 16.59 2.51 -7.07
CA HIS A 43 16.11 1.36 -7.86
C HIS A 43 14.68 1.57 -8.38
N GLY A 44 14.10 2.75 -8.18
CA GLY A 44 12.74 3.06 -8.58
C GLY A 44 12.73 3.57 -10.01
N ASP A 45 11.92 2.94 -10.84
CA ASP A 45 11.58 3.50 -12.14
C ASP A 45 11.03 4.92 -11.92
N ALA A 46 11.54 5.89 -12.69
CA ALA A 46 10.84 7.15 -12.87
C ALA A 46 9.41 6.81 -13.25
N CYS A 47 8.43 7.53 -12.69
CA CYS A 47 7.02 7.36 -13.05
C CYS A 47 6.94 7.13 -14.56
N PRO A 48 6.31 6.05 -15.09
CA PRO A 48 6.01 6.03 -16.51
C PRO A 48 5.21 7.30 -16.73
N ALA A 49 5.85 8.25 -17.41
CA ALA A 49 5.38 9.61 -17.50
C ALA A 49 4.23 9.58 -18.48
N THR A 50 3.06 9.12 -18.04
CA THR A 50 1.86 9.01 -18.86
C THR A 50 2.23 8.58 -20.28
N GLU A 51 2.93 7.45 -20.43
CA GLU A 51 3.22 6.92 -21.76
C GLU A 51 1.89 6.49 -22.36
N ASP A 52 1.31 7.43 -23.11
CA ASP A 52 0.34 7.31 -24.18
C ASP A 52 -0.68 6.16 -24.06
N THR A 53 -1.31 6.00 -22.89
CA THR A 53 -2.49 5.15 -22.77
C THR A 53 -3.69 5.91 -23.35
N ALA A 54 -3.77 5.94 -24.69
CA ALA A 54 -4.87 6.46 -25.49
C ALA A 54 -6.18 5.65 -25.34
N TRP A 55 -6.24 4.70 -24.41
CA TRP A 55 -7.44 3.92 -24.10
C TRP A 55 -8.23 4.57 -22.95
N MET A 56 -9.26 5.34 -23.33
CA MET A 56 -10.42 5.83 -22.54
C MET A 56 -10.14 6.50 -21.19
N ASP A 57 -10.43 7.81 -21.05
CA ASP A 57 -10.79 8.59 -19.83
C ASP A 57 -10.09 8.21 -18.49
N SER A 58 -8.94 7.55 -18.58
CA SER A 58 -8.21 6.89 -17.50
C SER A 58 -7.57 7.92 -16.59
N ARG A 59 -7.51 9.18 -17.04
CA ARG A 59 -7.03 10.32 -16.27
C ARG A 59 -7.85 10.51 -14.99
N ARG A 60 -9.17 10.31 -15.00
CA ARG A 60 -10.00 10.49 -13.80
C ARG A 60 -9.82 9.34 -12.81
N ILE A 61 -9.72 8.10 -13.30
CA ILE A 61 -9.46 6.92 -12.45
C ILE A 61 -8.05 6.97 -11.89
N LEU A 62 -7.06 7.30 -12.72
CA LEU A 62 -5.67 7.48 -12.30
C LEU A 62 -5.54 8.65 -11.31
N ALA A 63 -6.25 9.77 -11.53
CA ALA A 63 -6.29 10.88 -10.58
C ALA A 63 -6.94 10.48 -9.25
N ALA A 64 -8.05 9.75 -9.26
CA ALA A 64 -8.69 9.24 -8.05
C ALA A 64 -7.78 8.24 -7.32
N TYR A 65 -7.11 7.35 -8.04
CA TYR A 65 -6.13 6.41 -7.51
C TYR A 65 -4.93 7.14 -6.91
N SER A 66 -4.40 8.16 -7.59
CA SER A 66 -3.27 8.98 -7.13
C SER A 66 -3.64 9.84 -5.92
N TRP A 67 -4.87 10.38 -5.89
CA TRP A 67 -5.42 11.08 -4.73
C TRP A 67 -5.53 10.15 -3.53
N LEU A 68 -6.02 8.93 -3.74
CA LEU A 68 -6.12 7.91 -2.69
C LEU A 68 -4.74 7.48 -2.18
N GLN A 69 -3.76 7.32 -3.08
CA GLN A 69 -2.36 7.13 -2.72
C GLN A 69 -1.86 8.28 -1.84
N GLY A 70 -2.15 9.54 -2.21
CA GLY A 70 -1.79 10.73 -1.45
C GLY A 70 -2.33 10.72 -0.02
N LEU A 71 -3.60 10.33 0.18
CA LEU A 71 -4.20 10.22 1.52
C LEU A 71 -3.47 9.20 2.40
N THR A 72 -3.06 8.06 1.82
CA THR A 72 -2.36 7.00 2.55
C THR A 72 -0.89 7.32 2.84
N MET A 73 -0.32 8.29 2.13
CA MET A 73 1.09 8.68 2.17
C MET A 73 1.35 10.01 2.91
N ALA A 74 0.36 10.60 3.57
CA ALA A 74 0.54 11.90 4.25
C ALA A 74 1.74 11.94 5.23
N HIS A 75 2.12 10.80 5.82
CA HIS A 75 3.28 10.66 6.71
C HIS A 75 4.61 10.37 6.00
N ALA A 76 4.59 10.06 4.69
CA ALA A 76 5.79 9.74 3.92
C ALA A 76 6.68 10.97 3.70
N GLY A 77 6.08 12.16 3.57
CA GLY A 77 6.80 13.41 3.36
C GLY A 77 7.70 13.83 4.53
N ASP A 78 7.32 13.49 5.77
CA ASP A 78 8.17 13.74 6.94
C ASP A 78 9.42 12.86 6.91
N LEU A 79 9.27 11.59 6.54
CA LEU A 79 10.38 10.66 6.41
C LEU A 79 11.33 11.09 5.28
N ASP A 80 10.81 11.56 4.15
CA ASP A 80 11.63 12.07 3.03
C ASP A 80 12.45 13.28 3.42
N ARG A 81 11.82 14.28 4.05
CA ARG A 81 12.52 15.47 4.55
C ARG A 81 13.64 15.10 5.52
N LEU A 82 13.38 14.15 6.40
CA LEU A 82 14.33 13.77 7.44
C LEU A 82 15.45 12.88 6.91
N LEU A 83 15.17 11.99 5.96
CA LEU A 83 16.21 11.24 5.25
C LEU A 83 17.13 12.20 4.49
N ALA A 84 16.56 13.19 3.78
CA ALA A 84 17.33 14.22 3.11
C ALA A 84 18.17 15.07 4.08
N GLN A 85 17.61 15.45 5.24
CA GLN A 85 18.37 16.16 6.29
C GLN A 85 19.51 15.31 6.86
N ALA A 86 19.28 14.02 7.12
CA ALA A 86 20.31 13.12 7.62
C ALA A 86 21.45 12.92 6.60
N GLN A 87 21.10 12.80 5.31
CA GLN A 87 22.08 12.74 4.22
C GLN A 87 22.85 14.04 4.03
N ALA A 88 22.20 15.20 4.23
CA ALA A 88 22.85 16.51 4.15
C ALA A 88 23.81 16.77 5.31
N ARG A 89 23.55 16.19 6.50
CA ARG A 89 24.43 16.26 7.67
C ARG A 89 25.61 15.28 7.60
N ALA A 90 25.51 14.24 6.77
CA ALA A 90 26.57 13.28 6.58
C ALA A 90 27.77 13.93 5.87
N SER A 91 28.92 13.93 6.55
CA SER A 91 30.17 14.58 6.11
C SER A 91 30.88 13.85 4.97
N ASP A 92 30.59 12.57 4.74
CA ASP A 92 31.18 11.76 3.69
C ASP A 92 30.17 10.81 3.02
N ASP A 93 30.53 10.27 1.86
CA ASP A 93 29.68 9.34 1.12
C ASP A 93 29.53 7.98 1.84
N SER A 94 30.50 7.60 2.67
CA SER A 94 30.41 6.38 3.49
C SER A 94 29.26 6.46 4.51
N SER A 95 29.06 7.63 5.13
CA SER A 95 27.97 7.87 6.07
C SER A 95 26.62 7.93 5.37
N LYS A 96 26.54 8.56 4.19
CA LYS A 96 25.32 8.53 3.36
C LYS A 96 24.92 7.11 2.98
N GLN A 97 25.87 6.28 2.57
CA GLN A 97 25.63 4.86 2.25
C GLN A 97 25.17 4.06 3.47
N ARG A 98 25.76 4.29 4.66
CA ARG A 98 25.31 3.67 5.90
C ARG A 98 23.86 4.02 6.24
N ILE A 99 23.47 5.28 6.08
CA ILE A 99 22.10 5.75 6.31
C ILE A 99 21.13 5.10 5.32
N LEU A 100 21.48 5.06 4.02
CA LEU A 100 20.66 4.40 2.99
C LEU A 100 20.54 2.89 3.22
N HIS A 101 21.62 2.22 3.62
CA HIS A 101 21.60 0.80 3.95
C HIS A 101 20.71 0.52 5.17
N ALA A 102 20.84 1.32 6.24
CA ALA A 102 19.99 1.21 7.43
C ALA A 102 18.50 1.42 7.09
N TYR A 103 18.22 2.41 6.24
CA TYR A 103 16.88 2.63 5.70
C TYR A 103 16.40 1.43 4.88
N GLY A 104 17.21 0.88 3.97
CA GLY A 104 16.88 -0.27 3.14
C GLY A 104 16.54 -1.52 3.95
N VAL A 105 17.30 -1.81 5.01
CA VAL A 105 17.01 -2.94 5.93
C VAL A 105 15.69 -2.75 6.67
N MET A 106 15.40 -1.53 7.14
CA MET A 106 14.13 -1.22 7.79
C MET A 106 12.95 -1.34 6.81
N ALA A 107 13.06 -0.69 5.66
CA ALA A 107 11.99 -0.58 4.68
C ALA A 107 11.71 -1.91 3.96
N SER A 108 12.71 -2.77 3.73
CA SER A 108 12.51 -4.12 3.18
C SER A 108 11.72 -5.02 4.13
N ARG A 109 12.01 -4.99 5.44
CA ARG A 109 11.21 -5.70 6.45
C ARG A 109 9.77 -5.20 6.48
N GLN A 110 9.59 -3.88 6.37
CA GLN A 110 8.28 -3.26 6.32
C GLN A 110 7.52 -3.70 5.07
N LEU A 111 8.11 -3.60 3.88
CA LEU A 111 7.51 -4.08 2.63
C LEU A 111 7.14 -5.57 2.68
N GLY A 112 7.96 -6.39 3.34
CA GLY A 112 7.64 -7.80 3.59
C GLY A 112 6.34 -7.99 4.37
N GLN A 113 6.09 -7.19 5.41
CA GLN A 113 4.83 -7.22 6.16
C GLN A 113 3.65 -6.72 5.32
N TRP A 114 3.91 -5.74 4.45
CA TRP A 114 2.91 -5.17 3.54
C TRP A 114 2.58 -6.09 2.36
N SER A 115 3.44 -7.07 2.03
CA SER A 115 3.19 -8.05 0.97
C SER A 115 1.95 -8.91 1.22
N VAL A 116 1.50 -9.03 2.47
CA VAL A 116 0.24 -9.69 2.82
C VAL A 116 -0.99 -8.99 2.22
N LEU A 117 -0.90 -7.70 1.90
CA LEU A 117 -1.93 -6.92 1.22
C LEU A 117 -1.76 -6.93 -0.30
N SER A 118 -0.78 -7.66 -0.83
CA SER A 118 -0.54 -7.73 -2.28
C SER A 118 -1.64 -8.51 -2.99
N ALA A 119 -1.77 -8.26 -4.30
CA ALA A 119 -2.71 -8.96 -5.18
C ALA A 119 -2.57 -10.49 -5.09
N ASN A 120 -1.37 -11.02 -4.83
CA ASN A 120 -1.14 -12.46 -4.71
C ASN A 120 -1.92 -13.06 -3.53
N THR A 121 -1.89 -12.40 -2.36
CA THR A 121 -2.64 -12.85 -1.18
C THR A 121 -4.14 -12.83 -1.44
N HIS A 122 -4.62 -11.82 -2.19
CA HIS A 122 -6.02 -11.77 -2.60
C HIS A 122 -6.39 -12.95 -3.49
N THR A 123 -5.57 -13.28 -4.49
CA THR A 123 -5.80 -14.44 -5.37
C THR A 123 -5.91 -15.74 -4.57
N PHE A 124 -4.98 -15.98 -3.63
CA PHE A 124 -5.04 -17.15 -2.76
C PHE A 124 -6.27 -17.16 -1.86
N ALA A 125 -6.66 -16.01 -1.30
CA ALA A 125 -7.86 -15.90 -0.47
C ALA A 125 -9.13 -16.20 -1.28
N ILE A 126 -9.29 -15.60 -2.46
CA ILE A 126 -10.41 -15.87 -3.37
C ILE A 126 -10.47 -17.37 -3.65
N PHE A 127 -9.37 -17.96 -4.08
CA PHE A 127 -9.30 -19.38 -4.41
C PHE A 127 -9.64 -20.28 -3.21
N GLY A 128 -9.09 -19.97 -2.03
CA GLY A 128 -9.38 -20.71 -0.80
C GLY A 128 -10.86 -20.67 -0.40
N PHE A 129 -11.49 -19.49 -0.45
CA PHE A 129 -12.93 -19.36 -0.16
C PHE A 129 -13.81 -20.07 -1.20
N HIS A 130 -13.39 -20.11 -2.47
CA HIS A 130 -14.09 -20.86 -3.51
C HIS A 130 -14.00 -22.37 -3.27
N LEU A 131 -12.81 -22.89 -2.95
CA LEU A 131 -12.64 -24.31 -2.62
C LEU A 131 -13.43 -24.72 -1.37
N ALA A 132 -13.58 -23.81 -0.41
CA ALA A 132 -14.39 -24.03 0.79
C ALA A 132 -15.91 -23.94 0.54
N GLY A 133 -16.35 -23.65 -0.69
CA GLY A 133 -17.77 -23.48 -1.02
C GLY A 133 -18.40 -22.22 -0.40
N TRP A 134 -17.60 -21.26 0.07
CA TRP A 134 -18.06 -20.05 0.73
C TRP A 134 -17.48 -18.77 0.10
N PRO A 135 -17.81 -18.46 -1.17
CA PRO A 135 -17.25 -17.31 -1.89
C PRO A 135 -17.63 -15.96 -1.25
N ILE A 136 -18.77 -15.88 -0.55
CA ILE A 136 -19.17 -14.66 0.17
C ILE A 136 -18.19 -14.34 1.32
N GLY A 137 -17.58 -15.36 1.92
CA GLY A 137 -16.59 -15.19 2.99
C GLY A 137 -15.39 -14.34 2.57
N TYR A 138 -15.01 -14.37 1.28
CA TYR A 138 -13.92 -13.55 0.75
C TYR A 138 -14.21 -12.05 0.91
N PHE A 139 -15.43 -11.59 0.61
CA PHE A 139 -15.75 -10.17 0.72
C PHE A 139 -15.69 -9.68 2.17
N TRP A 140 -16.17 -10.48 3.12
CA TRP A 140 -16.03 -10.20 4.54
C TRP A 140 -14.58 -10.19 5.00
N PHE A 141 -13.77 -11.14 4.51
CA PHE A 141 -12.34 -11.18 4.77
C PHE A 141 -11.64 -9.90 4.32
N VAL A 142 -11.91 -9.41 3.11
CA VAL A 142 -11.34 -8.15 2.60
C VAL A 142 -11.78 -6.95 3.45
N VAL A 143 -13.09 -6.84 3.70
CA VAL A 143 -13.65 -5.68 4.42
C VAL A 143 -13.21 -5.64 5.87
N VAL A 144 -13.20 -6.77 6.57
CA VAL A 144 -12.94 -6.80 8.02
C VAL A 144 -11.48 -7.13 8.31
N VAL A 145 -11.02 -8.31 7.86
CA VAL A 145 -9.71 -8.83 8.26
C VAL A 145 -8.60 -7.99 7.64
N GLN A 146 -8.64 -7.76 6.33
CA GLN A 146 -7.58 -6.99 5.68
C GLN A 146 -7.66 -5.50 5.99
N SER A 147 -8.84 -4.89 6.15
CA SER A 147 -8.91 -3.48 6.57
C SER A 147 -8.33 -3.28 7.97
N THR A 148 -8.59 -4.23 8.89
CA THR A 148 -7.98 -4.22 10.22
C THR A 148 -6.47 -4.36 10.13
N LEU A 149 -5.98 -5.34 9.36
CA LEU A 149 -4.56 -5.54 9.14
C LEU A 149 -3.89 -4.29 8.53
N HIS A 150 -4.55 -3.67 7.56
CA HIS A 150 -4.11 -2.45 6.92
C HIS A 150 -3.96 -1.29 7.92
N ALA A 151 -4.96 -1.10 8.79
CA ALA A 151 -4.92 -0.10 9.85
C ALA A 151 -3.78 -0.36 10.86
N VAL A 152 -3.61 -1.62 11.27
CA VAL A 152 -2.51 -2.03 12.18
C VAL A 152 -1.15 -1.75 11.56
N LEU A 153 -0.96 -2.11 10.29
CA LEU A 153 0.30 -1.85 9.59
C LEU A 153 0.58 -0.35 9.51
N HIS A 154 -0.40 0.46 9.09
CA HIS A 154 -0.26 1.92 9.08
C HIS A 154 0.16 2.51 10.44
N TRP A 155 -0.45 2.03 11.52
CA TRP A 155 -0.11 2.46 12.87
C TRP A 155 1.32 2.04 13.29
N ARG A 156 1.72 0.81 12.96
CA ARG A 156 3.09 0.33 13.22
C ARG A 156 4.12 1.15 12.46
N ASP A 157 3.82 1.50 11.22
CA ASP A 157 4.72 2.27 10.37
C ASP A 157 4.93 3.68 10.91
N ALA A 158 3.85 4.35 11.33
CA ALA A 158 3.94 5.66 11.95
C ALA A 158 4.83 5.62 13.21
N ARG A 159 4.77 4.53 13.98
CA ARG A 159 5.63 4.33 15.17
C ARG A 159 7.09 4.06 14.79
N GLN A 160 7.33 3.18 13.81
CA GLN A 160 8.68 2.82 13.37
C GLN A 160 9.40 4.00 12.72
N ALA A 161 8.69 4.79 11.90
CA ALA A 161 9.22 6.02 11.34
C ALA A 161 9.68 6.95 12.47
N ARG A 162 8.81 7.27 13.45
CA ARG A 162 9.19 8.11 14.60
C ARG A 162 10.40 7.59 15.36
N ALA A 163 10.47 6.27 15.62
CA ALA A 163 11.60 5.67 16.31
C ALA A 163 12.91 5.73 15.50
N PHE A 164 12.83 5.54 14.18
CA PHE A 164 13.98 5.70 13.30
C PHE A 164 14.48 7.15 13.31
N LEU A 165 13.56 8.12 13.26
CA LEU A 165 13.88 9.55 13.31
C LEU A 165 14.60 9.95 14.61
N GLN A 166 14.15 9.43 15.75
CA GLN A 166 14.82 9.66 17.04
C GLN A 166 16.24 9.09 17.06
N ARG A 167 16.48 7.94 16.43
CA ARG A 167 17.81 7.32 16.35
C ARG A 167 18.73 8.06 15.38
N ALA A 168 18.21 8.47 14.23
CA ALA A 168 18.97 9.21 13.22
C ALA A 168 19.37 10.62 13.70
N ALA A 169 18.55 11.26 14.56
CA ALA A 169 18.91 12.55 15.16
C ALA A 169 19.98 12.44 16.27
N ALA A 170 20.21 11.24 16.81
CA ALA A 170 21.21 10.98 17.85
C ALA A 170 22.55 10.44 17.31
N MET A 171 22.61 10.17 15.99
CA MET A 171 23.83 9.81 15.25
C MET A 171 24.49 11.07 14.69
#